data_AF-A0A944JJ47-F1
#
_entry.id   AF-A0A944JJ47-F1
#
_cell.length_a   1.000
_cell.length_b   1.000
_cell.length_c   1.000
_cell.angle_alpha   90.00
_cell.angle_beta   90.00
_cell.angle_gamma   90.00
#
_symmetry.space_group_name_H-M   'P 1'
#
loop_
_entity.id
_entity.type
_entity.pdbx_description
1 polymer ?
#
loop_
_entity_poly.entity_id
_entity_poly.type
_entity_poly.pdbx_seq_one_letter_code
_entity_poly.pdbx_strand_id
1 'polypeptide(L)'
;MNELVAPLADIVTTELLGPRANKQGLGWWAGRRMAPQGDGHAQLTELAMRFRGDPDDRRLAERHLLAALLEDMADHYTWVRVKNRVPRPLLLLDNVHTPLGRAVMDALTRVWHDEPVRTRPGVVVTALAAEPAVPGPENTAPSTRSAAGPFWRQGRPETAAGWVLRLPLAQLGLDEVKEMFGTDRPEPGTAQLIHRLSAGRAGIAHTLVQAVRQRIRLWEPLDLRALLDLPLGTEPGPPVHEGLLRLLVPHDVARLRLAHYAPALDDTAAHQLSVHYPPGDPGGVPVQETKTLLRNDCWGRHPWPGTEGPFVGDPTLRALLVHDLRIRARQTPGAERWKNIHLLLRSLYAPDTRGTAAGLHDVRYLHHSLAIVDTDVVVRALHRRFAEQDASTWLAALNLVCGAPHPPENLATPTVVPVTCPACAVENDPVHQAVKLLVLSLWEQSHPLAPPDPEKTSSVRLQLLTLAQNSAAVPQRVFFQAHEEWPQLLNRWVQAPDLPTYGEPRT
;
A
#
# COMPACT_ATOMS: atom_id res chain seq x y z
N MET A 1 29.91 -12.31 -9.65
CA MET A 1 30.43 -11.30 -10.60
C MET A 1 31.16 -11.93 -11.80
N ASN A 2 31.97 -12.98 -11.61
CA ASN A 2 32.70 -13.66 -12.70
C ASN A 2 31.83 -14.49 -13.68
N GLU A 3 30.64 -14.96 -13.28
CA GLU A 3 29.78 -15.80 -14.15
C GLU A 3 29.16 -15.06 -15.33
N LEU A 4 29.00 -13.73 -15.27
CA LEU A 4 28.49 -12.91 -16.37
C LEU A 4 29.59 -12.44 -17.33
N VAL A 5 30.86 -12.43 -16.89
CA VAL A 5 31.97 -11.83 -17.64
C VAL A 5 32.41 -12.71 -18.80
N ALA A 6 32.51 -14.02 -18.61
CA ALA A 6 32.94 -14.94 -19.67
C ALA A 6 31.94 -15.01 -20.85
N PRO A 7 30.61 -15.12 -20.62
CA PRO A 7 29.63 -15.07 -21.71
C PRO A 7 29.61 -13.71 -22.42
N LEU A 8 29.73 -12.60 -21.67
CA LEU A 8 29.80 -11.26 -22.26
C LEU A 8 31.08 -11.07 -23.08
N ALA A 9 32.21 -11.57 -22.60
CA ALA A 9 33.47 -11.54 -23.33
C ALA A 9 33.38 -12.36 -24.62
N ASP A 10 32.76 -13.52 -24.60
CA ASP A 10 32.59 -14.38 -25.79
C ASP A 10 31.66 -13.75 -26.84
N ILE A 11 30.56 -13.13 -26.39
CA ILE A 11 29.67 -12.33 -27.25
C ILE A 11 30.42 -11.15 -27.86
N VAL A 12 31.15 -10.36 -27.05
CA VAL A 12 31.95 -9.22 -27.51
C VAL A 12 33.00 -9.67 -28.52
N THR A 13 33.71 -10.76 -28.25
CA THR A 13 34.76 -11.26 -29.13
C THR A 13 34.17 -11.75 -30.46
N THR A 14 33.00 -12.39 -30.44
CA THR A 14 32.35 -12.90 -31.65
C THR A 14 31.69 -11.80 -32.50
N GLU A 15 30.97 -10.86 -31.86
CA GLU A 15 30.18 -9.82 -32.52
C GLU A 15 30.98 -8.56 -32.89
N LEU A 16 32.11 -8.30 -32.21
CA LEU A 16 32.97 -7.13 -32.49
C LEU A 16 34.31 -7.50 -33.13
N LEU A 17 34.89 -8.66 -32.80
CA LEU A 17 36.26 -9.03 -33.23
C LEU A 17 36.31 -10.27 -34.14
N GLY A 18 35.18 -10.97 -34.31
CA GLY A 18 35.08 -12.21 -35.07
C GLY A 18 34.75 -12.03 -36.56
N PRO A 19 34.82 -13.10 -37.36
CA PRO A 19 34.46 -13.07 -38.79
C PRO A 19 32.98 -12.75 -39.06
N ARG A 20 32.12 -12.82 -38.04
CA ARG A 20 30.70 -12.40 -38.08
C ARG A 20 30.46 -10.99 -37.52
N ALA A 21 31.52 -10.20 -37.31
CA ALA A 21 31.40 -8.89 -36.69
C ALA A 21 30.36 -8.00 -37.40
N ASN A 22 29.56 -7.29 -36.62
CA ASN A 22 28.51 -6.41 -37.13
C ASN A 22 29.11 -5.16 -37.80
N LYS A 23 29.53 -5.31 -39.06
CA LYS A 23 30.17 -4.26 -39.86
C LYS A 23 29.27 -3.03 -40.06
N GLN A 24 27.94 -3.23 -40.11
CA GLN A 24 26.99 -2.12 -40.18
C GLN A 24 26.97 -1.32 -38.87
N GLY A 25 26.93 -2.01 -37.72
CA GLY A 25 27.02 -1.37 -36.41
C GLY A 25 28.34 -0.62 -36.21
N LEU A 26 29.47 -1.21 -36.61
CA LEU A 26 30.78 -0.52 -36.56
C LEU A 26 30.85 0.69 -37.48
N GLY A 27 30.21 0.62 -38.65
CA GLY A 27 30.07 1.77 -39.56
C GLY A 27 29.23 2.89 -38.94
N TRP A 28 28.15 2.56 -38.24
CA TRP A 28 27.36 3.53 -37.49
C TRP A 28 28.18 4.20 -36.39
N TRP A 29 28.95 3.42 -35.62
CA TRP A 29 29.83 3.95 -34.56
C TRP A 29 30.93 4.85 -35.11
N ALA A 30 31.52 4.52 -36.26
CA ALA A 30 32.50 5.36 -36.94
C ALA A 30 31.95 6.76 -37.25
N GLY A 31 30.64 6.87 -37.54
CA GLY A 31 29.95 8.13 -37.80
C GLY A 31 29.69 9.00 -36.57
N ARG A 32 29.74 8.44 -35.34
CA ARG A 32 29.40 9.14 -34.10
C ARG A 32 30.48 10.10 -33.58
N ARG A 33 31.73 9.97 -34.05
CA ARG A 33 32.88 10.85 -33.71
C ARG A 33 33.04 11.14 -32.22
N MET A 34 33.03 10.09 -31.40
CA MET A 34 33.42 10.13 -29.98
C MET A 34 34.89 10.53 -29.80
N ALA A 35 35.76 9.92 -30.59
CA ALA A 35 37.17 10.28 -30.72
C ALA A 35 37.39 11.19 -31.94
N PRO A 36 38.42 12.07 -31.92
CA PRO A 36 38.73 12.96 -33.05
C PRO A 36 38.96 12.23 -34.37
N GLN A 37 39.53 11.02 -34.31
CA GLN A 37 39.83 10.15 -35.45
C GLN A 37 39.73 8.68 -35.02
N GLY A 38 39.54 7.78 -35.98
CA GLY A 38 39.52 6.33 -35.77
C GLY A 38 38.28 5.62 -36.32
N ASP A 39 38.38 4.31 -36.49
CA ASP A 39 37.29 3.43 -36.94
C ASP A 39 36.27 3.13 -35.82
N GLY A 40 35.24 2.33 -36.11
CA GLY A 40 34.19 2.00 -35.14
C GLY A 40 34.71 1.42 -33.81
N HIS A 41 35.81 0.67 -33.84
CA HIS A 41 36.45 0.13 -32.64
C HIS A 41 37.11 1.21 -31.79
N ALA A 42 37.81 2.16 -32.43
CA ALA A 42 38.36 3.31 -31.73
C ALA A 42 37.26 4.15 -31.07
N GLN A 43 36.13 4.35 -31.76
CA GLN A 43 34.98 5.08 -31.23
C GLN A 43 34.34 4.36 -30.02
N LEU A 44 34.20 3.03 -30.07
CA LEU A 44 33.70 2.22 -28.96
C LEU A 44 34.65 2.17 -27.77
N THR A 45 35.95 2.15 -28.03
CA THR A 45 36.97 2.21 -26.96
C THR A 45 36.90 3.55 -26.24
N GLU A 46 36.81 4.64 -26.98
CA GLU A 46 36.62 5.99 -26.41
C GLU A 46 35.32 6.11 -25.62
N LEU A 47 34.21 5.56 -26.14
CA LEU A 47 32.94 5.48 -25.42
C LEU A 47 33.10 4.78 -24.05
N ALA A 48 33.80 3.64 -24.02
CA ALA A 48 34.03 2.90 -22.79
C ALA A 48 34.92 3.67 -21.80
N MET A 49 35.92 4.39 -22.29
CA MET A 49 36.77 5.27 -21.47
C MET A 49 35.95 6.41 -20.87
N ARG A 50 35.15 7.11 -21.67
CA ARG A 50 34.27 8.21 -21.20
C ARG A 50 33.21 7.73 -20.23
N PHE A 51 32.64 6.54 -20.44
CA PHE A 51 31.67 5.98 -19.50
C PHE A 51 32.23 5.78 -18.09
N ARG A 52 33.55 5.50 -17.98
CA ARG A 52 34.29 5.38 -16.71
C ARG A 52 34.89 6.69 -16.22
N GLY A 53 34.81 7.75 -17.03
CA GLY A 53 35.35 9.07 -16.77
C GLY A 53 34.52 9.86 -15.76
N ASP A 54 34.60 11.18 -15.88
CA ASP A 54 33.84 12.08 -15.02
C ASP A 54 32.32 12.05 -15.31
N PRO A 55 31.47 12.70 -14.49
CA PRO A 55 30.03 12.70 -14.71
C PRO A 55 29.57 13.28 -16.06
N ASP A 56 30.32 14.19 -16.67
CA ASP A 56 29.97 14.78 -17.96
C ASP A 56 30.31 13.84 -19.13
N ASP A 57 31.50 13.24 -19.08
CA ASP A 57 31.91 12.19 -20.01
C ASP A 57 30.96 10.99 -19.96
N ARG A 58 30.57 10.57 -18.75
CA ARG A 58 29.61 9.49 -18.57
C ARG A 58 28.25 9.84 -19.16
N ARG A 59 27.72 11.04 -18.90
CA ARG A 59 26.45 11.51 -19.47
C ARG A 59 26.49 11.52 -21.00
N LEU A 60 27.61 11.91 -21.60
CA LEU A 60 27.78 11.88 -23.05
C LEU A 60 27.76 10.43 -23.57
N ALA A 61 28.50 9.53 -22.93
CA ALA A 61 28.51 8.11 -23.29
C ALA A 61 27.10 7.48 -23.19
N GLU A 62 26.35 7.77 -22.13
CA GLU A 62 24.97 7.31 -21.94
C GLU A 62 24.03 7.79 -23.06
N ARG A 63 24.20 9.03 -23.56
CA ARG A 63 23.42 9.52 -24.71
C ARG A 63 23.70 8.71 -25.98
N HIS A 64 24.97 8.41 -26.25
CA HIS A 64 25.33 7.61 -27.42
C HIS A 64 24.84 6.17 -27.33
N LEU A 65 24.84 5.58 -26.13
CA LEU A 65 24.25 4.25 -25.89
C LEU A 65 22.74 4.24 -26.16
N LEU A 66 22.01 5.25 -25.68
CA LEU A 66 20.57 5.38 -25.96
C LEU A 66 20.28 5.64 -27.43
N ALA A 67 21.13 6.41 -28.11
CA ALA A 67 21.01 6.64 -29.54
C ALA A 67 21.22 5.35 -30.34
N ALA A 68 22.18 4.51 -29.93
CA ALA A 68 22.40 3.19 -30.52
C ALA A 68 21.19 2.27 -30.32
N LEU A 69 20.64 2.23 -29.09
CA LEU A 69 19.43 1.46 -28.78
C LEU A 69 18.24 1.86 -29.67
N LEU A 70 18.02 3.17 -29.84
CA LEU A 70 16.92 3.67 -30.69
C LEU A 70 17.16 3.37 -32.16
N GLU A 71 18.41 3.42 -32.63
CA GLU A 71 18.74 3.06 -34.00
C GLU A 71 18.52 1.57 -34.27
N ASP A 72 18.96 0.70 -33.37
CA ASP A 72 18.76 -0.75 -33.47
C ASP A 72 17.26 -1.11 -33.54
N MET A 73 16.44 -0.43 -32.72
CA MET A 73 14.98 -0.57 -32.78
C MET A 73 14.39 -0.07 -34.10
N ALA A 74 14.91 1.03 -34.64
CA ALA A 74 14.46 1.59 -35.90
C ALA A 74 14.85 0.69 -37.09
N ASP A 75 16.05 0.12 -37.08
CA ASP A 75 16.58 -0.77 -38.12
C ASP A 75 15.86 -2.12 -38.12
N HIS A 76 15.47 -2.63 -36.95
CA HIS A 76 14.58 -3.79 -36.86
C HIS A 76 13.21 -3.53 -37.53
N TYR A 77 12.81 -2.27 -37.64
CA TYR A 77 11.50 -1.82 -38.13
C TYR A 77 11.52 -1.37 -39.59
N THR A 78 11.86 -2.32 -40.47
CA THR A 78 11.99 -2.08 -41.92
C THR A 78 10.66 -1.73 -42.61
N TRP A 79 10.76 -1.19 -43.83
CA TRP A 79 9.60 -0.85 -44.68
C TRP A 79 8.62 -2.03 -44.87
N VAL A 80 9.11 -3.27 -44.92
CA VAL A 80 8.27 -4.46 -45.04
C VAL A 80 7.35 -4.62 -43.82
N ARG A 81 7.87 -4.41 -42.60
CA ARG A 81 7.08 -4.47 -41.37
C ARG A 81 6.05 -3.35 -41.30
N VAL A 82 6.41 -2.15 -41.76
CA VAL A 82 5.48 -1.01 -41.86
C VAL A 82 4.34 -1.34 -42.82
N LYS A 83 4.64 -1.93 -44.00
CA LYS A 83 3.64 -2.31 -45.00
C LYS A 83 2.70 -3.41 -44.50
N ASN A 84 3.22 -4.32 -43.67
CA ASN A 84 2.46 -5.38 -43.02
C ASN A 84 1.69 -4.91 -41.78
N ARG A 85 1.65 -3.60 -41.49
CA ARG A 85 0.97 -3.01 -40.33
C ARG A 85 1.38 -3.66 -39.00
N VAL A 86 2.64 -4.08 -38.90
CA VAL A 86 3.16 -4.55 -37.61
C VAL A 86 3.01 -3.39 -36.60
N PRO A 87 2.68 -3.65 -35.32
CA PRO A 87 2.65 -2.63 -34.27
C PRO A 87 4.05 -2.13 -33.92
N ARG A 88 4.23 -0.81 -33.75
CA ARG A 88 5.51 -0.19 -33.38
C ARG A 88 6.13 -0.84 -32.14
N PRO A 89 7.47 -0.84 -32.00
CA PRO A 89 8.10 -1.39 -30.82
C PRO A 89 7.61 -0.65 -29.58
N LEU A 90 7.46 -1.36 -28.46
CA LEU A 90 6.95 -0.82 -27.20
C LEU A 90 8.03 -1.02 -26.13
N LEU A 91 8.36 0.07 -25.43
CA LEU A 91 9.24 0.08 -24.28
C LEU A 91 8.40 0.32 -23.03
N LEU A 92 8.45 -0.63 -22.10
CA LEU A 92 7.79 -0.54 -20.80
C LEU A 92 8.86 -0.29 -19.75
N LEU A 93 8.85 0.90 -19.14
CA LEU A 93 9.84 1.30 -18.14
C LEU A 93 9.14 1.56 -16.82
N ASP A 94 9.47 0.75 -15.81
CA ASP A 94 8.99 0.97 -14.45
C ASP A 94 9.95 1.87 -13.65
N ASN A 95 9.44 2.42 -12.55
CA ASN A 95 10.23 3.14 -11.55
C ASN A 95 10.89 4.44 -12.03
N VAL A 96 10.28 5.14 -12.99
CA VAL A 96 10.84 6.41 -13.51
C VAL A 96 10.82 7.57 -12.50
N HIS A 97 10.13 7.39 -11.38
CA HIS A 97 10.13 8.30 -10.24
C HIS A 97 11.40 8.18 -9.36
N THR A 98 12.22 7.14 -9.54
CA THR A 98 13.48 7.00 -8.80
C THR A 98 14.54 7.96 -9.37
N PRO A 99 15.62 8.31 -8.62
CA PRO A 99 16.69 9.14 -9.15
C PRO A 99 17.32 8.58 -10.44
N LEU A 100 17.54 7.27 -10.49
CA LEU A 100 18.07 6.59 -11.69
C LEU A 100 17.04 6.60 -12.83
N GLY A 101 15.78 6.29 -12.53
CA GLY A 101 14.69 6.32 -13.50
C GLY A 101 14.52 7.70 -14.15
N ARG A 102 14.62 8.78 -13.35
CA ARG A 102 14.62 10.16 -13.86
C ARG A 102 15.81 10.43 -14.78
N ALA A 103 17.01 10.01 -14.39
CA ALA A 103 18.21 10.19 -15.21
C ALA A 103 18.09 9.47 -16.57
N VAL A 104 17.61 8.22 -16.56
CA VAL A 104 17.35 7.45 -17.78
C VAL A 104 16.30 8.12 -18.65
N MET A 105 15.18 8.58 -18.07
CA MET A 105 14.12 9.26 -18.81
C MET A 105 14.56 10.60 -19.39
N ASP A 106 15.34 11.38 -18.65
CA ASP A 106 15.88 12.65 -19.12
C ASP A 106 16.88 12.43 -20.27
N ALA A 107 17.70 11.39 -20.20
CA ALA A 107 18.62 11.04 -21.28
C ALA A 107 17.86 10.54 -22.51
N LEU A 108 16.88 9.64 -22.32
CA LEU A 108 16.07 9.08 -23.39
C LEU A 108 15.28 10.18 -24.13
N THR A 109 14.58 11.04 -23.41
CA THR A 109 13.78 12.13 -24.02
C THR A 109 14.63 13.16 -24.76
N ARG A 110 15.84 13.46 -24.28
CA ARG A 110 16.80 14.33 -24.98
C ARG A 110 17.28 13.70 -26.27
N VAL A 111 17.77 12.45 -26.23
CA VAL A 111 18.21 11.73 -27.44
C VAL A 111 17.06 11.63 -28.44
N TRP A 112 15.86 11.34 -27.95
CA TRP A 112 14.66 11.27 -28.77
C TRP A 112 14.30 12.62 -29.41
N HIS A 113 14.57 13.73 -28.72
CA HIS A 113 14.40 15.05 -29.31
C HIS A 113 15.50 15.35 -30.33
N ASP A 114 16.76 15.18 -29.97
CA ASP A 114 17.92 15.67 -30.73
C ASP A 114 18.24 14.84 -31.98
N GLU A 115 18.06 13.52 -31.92
CA GLU A 115 18.35 12.61 -33.03
C GLU A 115 17.34 12.74 -34.18
N PRO A 116 17.73 12.43 -35.43
CA PRO A 116 16.83 12.44 -36.58
C PRO A 116 15.60 11.55 -36.37
N VAL A 117 14.50 11.90 -37.06
CA VAL A 117 13.22 11.20 -36.92
C VAL A 117 13.25 9.91 -37.75
N ARG A 118 13.52 8.78 -37.10
CA ARG A 118 13.29 7.42 -37.62
C ARG A 118 12.11 6.74 -36.90
N THR A 119 11.85 5.46 -37.18
CA THR A 119 10.86 4.68 -36.44
C THR A 119 11.27 4.64 -34.96
N ARG A 120 10.40 5.20 -34.10
CA ARG A 120 10.64 5.29 -32.67
C ARG A 120 9.68 4.36 -31.92
N PRO A 121 10.13 3.69 -30.85
CA PRO A 121 9.25 2.89 -30.02
C PRO A 121 8.21 3.78 -29.34
N GLY A 122 7.01 3.25 -29.07
CA GLY A 122 6.17 3.83 -28.03
C GLY A 122 6.85 3.57 -26.68
N VAL A 123 6.96 4.58 -25.82
CA VAL A 123 7.50 4.40 -24.47
C VAL A 123 6.37 4.65 -23.48
N VAL A 124 6.04 3.62 -22.71
CA VAL A 124 5.11 3.69 -21.59
C VAL A 124 5.94 3.59 -20.33
N VAL A 125 5.74 4.56 -19.44
CA VAL A 125 6.49 4.64 -18.19
C VAL A 125 5.56 4.56 -17.00
N THR A 126 5.98 3.87 -15.95
CA THR A 126 5.25 3.83 -14.69
C THR A 126 6.05 4.50 -13.57
N ALA A 127 5.33 5.21 -12.72
CA ALA A 127 5.86 5.93 -11.58
C ALA A 127 4.97 5.65 -10.37
N LEU A 128 5.57 5.57 -9.17
CA LEU A 128 4.82 5.70 -7.94
C LEU A 128 4.39 7.16 -7.84
N ALA A 129 3.10 7.40 -7.95
CA ALA A 129 2.51 8.72 -7.83
C ALA A 129 1.09 8.58 -7.28
N ALA A 130 0.68 9.54 -6.45
CA ALA A 130 -0.73 9.79 -6.24
C ALA A 130 -1.33 10.27 -7.58
N GLU A 131 -2.55 9.82 -7.89
CA GLU A 131 -3.30 10.34 -9.03
C GLU A 131 -3.41 11.87 -8.86
N PRO A 132 -3.02 12.68 -9.86
CA PRO A 132 -3.07 14.13 -9.71
C PRO A 132 -4.52 14.58 -9.47
N ALA A 133 -4.74 15.40 -8.43
CA ALA A 133 -6.06 15.89 -8.02
C ALA A 133 -6.78 16.72 -9.11
N VAL A 134 -6.03 17.19 -10.12
CA VAL A 134 -6.56 17.88 -11.29
C VAL A 134 -5.85 17.30 -12.51
N PRO A 135 -6.58 16.85 -13.56
CA PRO A 135 -5.94 16.52 -14.82
C PRO A 135 -5.21 17.77 -15.32
N GLY A 136 -3.91 17.64 -15.63
CA GLY A 136 -3.15 18.72 -16.27
C GLY A 136 -3.86 19.21 -17.54
N PRO A 137 -3.62 20.46 -17.96
CA PRO A 137 -4.44 21.21 -18.92
C PRO A 137 -4.75 20.40 -20.17
N GLU A 138 -6.05 20.21 -20.48
CA GLU A 138 -6.71 19.69 -21.71
C GLU A 138 -6.08 18.51 -22.50
N ASN A 139 -4.94 17.97 -22.08
CA ASN A 139 -4.05 17.12 -22.87
C ASN A 139 -3.45 15.95 -22.07
N THR A 140 -3.99 15.64 -20.88
CA THR A 140 -3.62 14.43 -20.12
C THR A 140 -4.70 13.39 -20.31
N ALA A 141 -4.38 12.21 -20.84
CA ALA A 141 -5.38 11.15 -20.95
C ALA A 141 -5.76 10.65 -19.54
N PRO A 142 -7.03 10.25 -19.30
CA PRO A 142 -7.58 10.15 -17.95
C PRO A 142 -6.89 9.07 -17.11
N SER A 143 -6.51 7.96 -17.74
CA SER A 143 -5.72 6.88 -17.16
C SER A 143 -5.21 5.95 -18.26
N THR A 144 -4.40 4.95 -17.90
CA THR A 144 -4.02 3.86 -18.82
C THR A 144 -5.23 3.10 -19.42
N ARG A 145 -6.45 3.20 -18.85
CA ARG A 145 -7.67 2.55 -19.39
C ARG A 145 -8.28 3.27 -20.59
N SER A 146 -8.14 4.59 -20.67
CA SER A 146 -8.88 5.43 -21.60
C SER A 146 -7.97 6.40 -22.34
N ALA A 147 -6.74 5.98 -22.61
CA ALA A 147 -5.74 6.77 -23.32
C ALA A 147 -6.00 6.93 -24.84
N ALA A 148 -7.25 6.86 -25.29
CA ALA A 148 -7.63 7.18 -26.67
C ALA A 148 -7.85 8.69 -26.80
N GLY A 149 -7.22 9.35 -27.77
CA GLY A 149 -7.43 10.80 -27.99
C GLY A 149 -6.29 11.53 -28.72
N PRO A 150 -6.37 12.87 -28.83
CA PRO A 150 -5.41 13.72 -29.56
C PRO A 150 -4.02 13.80 -28.89
N PHE A 151 -3.85 13.15 -27.74
CA PHE A 151 -2.59 13.05 -27.00
C PHE A 151 -1.50 12.29 -27.77
N TRP A 152 -1.89 11.46 -28.74
CA TRP A 152 -0.98 10.77 -29.65
C TRP A 152 -0.56 11.68 -30.79
N ARG A 153 0.65 12.24 -30.70
CA ARG A 153 1.20 13.17 -31.70
C ARG A 153 2.15 12.43 -32.65
N GLN A 154 2.07 12.77 -33.94
CA GLN A 154 3.03 12.29 -34.95
C GLN A 154 4.17 13.28 -35.20
N GLY A 155 3.96 14.58 -34.97
CA GLY A 155 4.97 15.63 -35.16
C GLY A 155 5.97 15.74 -34.01
N ARG A 156 7.19 16.22 -34.31
CA ARG A 156 8.20 16.53 -33.30
C ARG A 156 7.74 17.73 -32.45
N PRO A 157 7.61 17.60 -31.12
CA PRO A 157 7.31 18.70 -30.22
C PRO A 157 8.50 19.67 -30.13
N GLU A 158 8.22 20.91 -29.75
CA GLU A 158 9.23 21.97 -29.62
C GLU A 158 10.29 21.66 -28.55
N THR A 159 9.92 20.91 -27.51
CA THR A 159 10.81 20.55 -26.40
C THR A 159 10.87 19.04 -26.20
N ALA A 160 11.97 18.55 -25.61
CA ALA A 160 12.12 17.13 -25.26
C ALA A 160 11.01 16.61 -24.33
N ALA A 161 10.56 17.45 -23.39
CA ALA A 161 9.46 17.11 -22.48
C ALA A 161 8.13 16.88 -23.20
N GLY A 162 7.92 17.51 -24.37
CA GLY A 162 6.70 17.33 -25.17
C GLY A 162 6.55 15.93 -25.78
N TRP A 163 7.59 15.07 -25.71
CA TRP A 163 7.51 13.66 -26.08
C TRP A 163 6.88 12.77 -24.98
N VAL A 164 6.72 13.30 -23.75
CA VAL A 164 6.26 12.51 -22.61
C VAL A 164 4.77 12.71 -22.37
N LEU A 165 4.01 11.64 -22.49
CA LEU A 165 2.63 11.56 -21.98
C LEU A 165 2.65 10.86 -20.63
N ARG A 166 2.17 11.53 -19.58
CA ARG A 166 2.05 10.96 -18.23
C ARG A 166 0.63 10.48 -18.01
N LEU A 167 0.48 9.19 -17.70
CA LEU A 167 -0.82 8.57 -17.41
C LEU A 167 -0.74 7.89 -16.04
N PRO A 168 -1.73 8.09 -15.15
CA PRO A 168 -1.80 7.28 -13.94
C PRO A 168 -2.06 5.81 -14.32
N LEU A 169 -1.36 4.90 -13.64
CA LEU A 169 -1.63 3.47 -13.75
C LEU A 169 -2.98 3.20 -13.08
N ALA A 170 -3.95 2.73 -13.85
CA ALA A 170 -5.26 2.47 -13.31
C ALA A 170 -5.23 1.33 -12.27
N GLN A 171 -5.88 1.55 -11.14
CA GLN A 171 -6.14 0.51 -10.14
C GLN A 171 -7.08 -0.55 -10.73
N LEU A 172 -6.89 -1.80 -10.33
CA LEU A 172 -7.78 -2.90 -10.70
C LEU A 172 -9.13 -2.71 -10.01
N GLY A 173 -10.20 -2.85 -10.78
CA GLY A 173 -11.55 -2.97 -10.26
C GLY A 173 -11.87 -4.38 -9.79
N LEU A 174 -12.99 -4.53 -9.08
CA LEU A 174 -13.44 -5.83 -8.56
C LEU A 174 -13.64 -6.88 -9.67
N ASP A 175 -14.19 -6.49 -10.81
CA ASP A 175 -14.45 -7.45 -11.90
C ASP A 175 -13.16 -7.97 -12.52
N GLU A 176 -12.11 -7.16 -12.62
CA GLU A 176 -10.81 -7.62 -13.09
C GLU A 176 -10.15 -8.56 -12.08
N VAL A 177 -10.30 -8.29 -10.77
CA VAL A 177 -9.85 -9.24 -9.73
C VAL A 177 -10.59 -10.58 -9.86
N LYS A 178 -11.88 -10.58 -10.21
CA LYS A 178 -12.62 -11.82 -10.51
C LYS A 178 -12.06 -12.50 -11.77
N GLU A 179 -11.76 -11.76 -12.82
CA GLU A 179 -11.19 -12.29 -14.07
C GLU A 179 -9.82 -12.94 -13.86
N MET A 180 -9.02 -12.46 -12.90
CA MET A 180 -7.71 -13.03 -12.58
C MET A 180 -7.78 -14.49 -12.09
N PHE A 181 -8.94 -14.95 -11.62
CA PHE A 181 -9.16 -16.37 -11.29
C PHE A 181 -9.33 -17.26 -12.53
N GLY A 182 -9.63 -16.69 -13.69
CA GLY A 182 -9.88 -17.43 -14.93
C GLY A 182 -11.05 -18.39 -14.76
N THR A 183 -10.78 -19.69 -14.92
CA THR A 183 -11.79 -20.75 -14.76
C THR A 183 -12.01 -21.17 -13.30
N ASP A 184 -11.10 -20.80 -12.39
CA ASP A 184 -11.17 -21.19 -10.99
C ASP A 184 -12.35 -20.48 -10.31
N ARG A 185 -13.04 -21.18 -9.39
CA ARG A 185 -14.23 -20.67 -8.69
C ARG A 185 -13.91 -20.50 -7.20
N PRO A 186 -13.48 -19.32 -6.75
CA PRO A 186 -13.21 -19.08 -5.34
C PRO A 186 -14.51 -18.98 -4.53
N GLU A 187 -14.40 -19.15 -3.21
CA GLU A 187 -15.50 -18.95 -2.27
C GLU A 187 -16.09 -17.52 -2.39
N PRO A 188 -17.41 -17.34 -2.16
CA PRO A 188 -18.04 -16.02 -2.19
C PRO A 188 -17.33 -15.01 -1.29
N GLY A 189 -17.14 -13.78 -1.77
CA GLY A 189 -16.46 -12.72 -1.03
C GLY A 189 -14.92 -12.71 -1.16
N THR A 190 -14.30 -13.78 -1.68
CA THR A 190 -12.84 -13.84 -1.84
C THR A 190 -12.29 -12.73 -2.73
N ALA A 191 -12.89 -12.51 -3.90
CA ALA A 191 -12.46 -11.46 -4.83
C ALA A 191 -12.67 -10.06 -4.23
N GLN A 192 -13.76 -9.84 -3.49
CA GLN A 192 -14.04 -8.60 -2.78
C GLN A 192 -12.99 -8.32 -1.71
N LEU A 193 -12.64 -9.34 -0.92
CA LEU A 193 -11.60 -9.23 0.10
C LEU A 193 -10.24 -8.90 -0.53
N ILE A 194 -9.85 -9.60 -1.60
CA ILE A 194 -8.59 -9.33 -2.31
C ILE A 194 -8.58 -7.91 -2.89
N HIS A 195 -9.66 -7.49 -3.55
CA HIS A 195 -9.76 -6.15 -4.12
C HIS A 195 -9.61 -5.07 -3.03
N ARG A 196 -10.29 -5.25 -1.89
CA ARG A 196 -10.19 -4.33 -0.76
C ARG A 196 -8.80 -4.32 -0.14
N LEU A 197 -8.23 -5.48 0.17
CA LEU A 197 -6.91 -5.59 0.79
C LEU A 197 -5.82 -5.06 -0.15
N SER A 198 -5.93 -5.28 -1.46
CA SER A 198 -4.96 -4.77 -2.43
C SER A 198 -5.15 -3.29 -2.77
N ALA A 199 -6.29 -2.68 -2.43
CA ALA A 199 -6.70 -1.36 -2.90
C ALA A 199 -6.53 -1.21 -4.43
N GLY A 200 -6.82 -2.28 -5.18
CA GLY A 200 -6.65 -2.35 -6.63
C GLY A 200 -5.20 -2.36 -7.13
N ARG A 201 -4.20 -2.48 -6.26
CA ARG A 201 -2.79 -2.61 -6.66
C ARG A 201 -2.53 -4.00 -7.26
N ALA A 202 -2.23 -4.02 -8.56
CA ALA A 202 -2.14 -5.26 -9.34
C ALA A 202 -1.14 -6.28 -8.78
N GLY A 203 0.03 -5.83 -8.29
CA GLY A 203 1.02 -6.73 -7.68
C GLY A 203 0.49 -7.47 -6.46
N ILE A 204 -0.20 -6.74 -5.56
CA ILE A 204 -0.77 -7.31 -4.34
C ILE A 204 -1.93 -8.24 -4.67
N ALA A 205 -2.85 -7.79 -5.54
CA ALA A 205 -3.98 -8.60 -5.99
C ALA A 205 -3.52 -9.90 -6.66
N HIS A 206 -2.50 -9.84 -7.52
CA HIS A 206 -1.96 -11.00 -8.20
C HIS A 206 -1.40 -12.03 -7.24
N THR A 207 -0.57 -11.61 -6.29
CA THR A 207 0.00 -12.49 -5.27
C THR A 207 -1.10 -13.19 -4.45
N LEU A 208 -2.13 -12.46 -4.02
CA LEU A 208 -3.26 -13.02 -3.28
C LEU A 208 -4.08 -14.01 -4.13
N VAL A 209 -4.38 -13.66 -5.37
CA VAL A 209 -5.12 -14.54 -6.30
C VAL A 209 -4.34 -15.83 -6.53
N GLN A 210 -3.03 -15.77 -6.76
CA GLN A 210 -2.23 -16.98 -6.97
C GLN A 210 -2.25 -17.93 -5.75
N ALA A 211 -2.14 -17.39 -4.54
CA ALA A 211 -2.22 -18.19 -3.31
C ALA A 211 -3.58 -18.89 -3.17
N VAL A 212 -4.68 -18.17 -3.43
CA VAL A 212 -6.03 -18.77 -3.41
C VAL A 212 -6.19 -19.82 -4.50
N ARG A 213 -5.74 -19.54 -5.72
CA ARG A 213 -5.83 -20.50 -6.84
C ARG A 213 -5.06 -21.79 -6.55
N GLN A 214 -3.92 -21.69 -5.90
CA GLN A 214 -3.17 -22.85 -5.44
C GLN A 214 -3.99 -23.68 -4.44
N ARG A 215 -4.61 -23.04 -3.45
CA ARG A 215 -5.47 -23.72 -2.46
C ARG A 215 -6.68 -24.41 -3.10
N ILE A 216 -7.33 -23.75 -4.07
CA ILE A 216 -8.45 -24.32 -4.85
C ILE A 216 -8.00 -25.59 -5.59
N ARG A 217 -6.83 -25.55 -6.25
CA ARG A 217 -6.30 -26.71 -6.98
C ARG A 217 -5.96 -27.89 -6.08
N LEU A 218 -5.66 -27.63 -4.80
CA LEU A 218 -5.42 -28.64 -3.78
C LEU A 218 -6.73 -29.17 -3.14
N TRP A 219 -7.90 -28.63 -3.51
CA TRP A 219 -9.21 -28.99 -2.95
C TRP A 219 -9.32 -28.78 -1.44
N GLU A 220 -8.59 -27.81 -0.91
CA GLU A 220 -8.57 -27.54 0.52
C GLU A 220 -9.49 -26.36 0.86
N PRO A 221 -10.16 -26.39 2.02
CA PRO A 221 -11.03 -25.29 2.43
C PRO A 221 -10.21 -24.00 2.62
N LEU A 222 -10.84 -22.88 2.26
CA LEU A 222 -10.30 -21.53 2.40
C LEU A 222 -11.02 -20.82 3.55
N ASP A 223 -10.28 -20.52 4.62
CA ASP A 223 -10.68 -19.49 5.58
C ASP A 223 -10.16 -18.13 5.11
N LEU A 224 -11.08 -17.20 4.85
CA LEU A 224 -10.74 -15.84 4.42
C LEU A 224 -9.91 -15.09 5.48
N ARG A 225 -10.10 -15.38 6.78
CA ARG A 225 -9.29 -14.77 7.85
C ARG A 225 -7.85 -15.28 7.87
N ALA A 226 -7.59 -16.42 7.24
CA ALA A 226 -6.26 -17.01 7.08
C ALA A 226 -5.62 -16.70 5.71
N LEU A 227 -6.23 -15.83 4.88
CA LEU A 227 -5.74 -15.50 3.54
C LEU A 227 -4.26 -15.06 3.52
N LEU A 228 -3.85 -14.30 4.53
CA LEU A 228 -2.48 -13.79 4.69
C LEU A 228 -1.47 -14.85 5.18
N ASP A 229 -1.97 -15.97 5.70
CA ASP A 229 -1.18 -17.09 6.21
C ASP A 229 -1.05 -18.23 5.18
N LEU A 230 -1.75 -18.12 4.05
CA LEU A 230 -1.58 -19.07 2.95
C LEU A 230 -0.12 -19.05 2.45
N PRO A 231 0.42 -20.20 2.03
CA PRO A 231 1.76 -20.29 1.48
C PRO A 231 1.84 -19.69 0.07
N LEU A 232 3.00 -19.11 -0.27
CA LEU A 232 3.33 -18.65 -1.62
C LEU A 232 4.22 -19.66 -2.35
N GLY A 233 3.74 -20.17 -3.50
CA GLY A 233 4.53 -21.04 -4.36
C GLY A 233 4.58 -22.49 -3.85
N THR A 234 5.61 -23.25 -4.24
CA THR A 234 5.74 -24.67 -3.87
C THR A 234 6.16 -24.86 -2.41
N GLU A 235 5.50 -25.78 -1.70
CA GLU A 235 5.75 -26.11 -0.30
C GLU A 235 7.19 -26.59 -0.03
N PRO A 236 7.86 -26.12 1.05
CA PRO A 236 7.42 -25.09 1.99
C PRO A 236 7.78 -23.68 1.49
N GLY A 237 6.77 -22.89 1.13
CA GLY A 237 6.91 -21.49 0.73
C GLY A 237 6.67 -20.52 1.88
N PRO A 238 7.16 -19.26 1.83
CA PRO A 238 6.82 -18.26 2.84
C PRO A 238 5.31 -17.93 2.77
N PRO A 239 4.68 -17.55 3.88
CA PRO A 239 3.29 -17.11 3.87
C PRO A 239 3.12 -15.81 3.06
N VAL A 240 1.91 -15.60 2.55
CA VAL A 240 1.54 -14.46 1.69
C VAL A 240 1.94 -13.11 2.28
N HIS A 241 1.66 -12.88 3.57
CA HIS A 241 2.02 -11.61 4.20
C HIS A 241 3.52 -11.34 4.19
N GLU A 242 4.35 -12.37 4.42
CA GLU A 242 5.80 -12.25 4.43
C GLU A 242 6.35 -11.99 3.02
N GLY A 243 5.84 -12.70 2.01
CA GLY A 243 6.23 -12.48 0.63
C GLY A 243 5.83 -11.08 0.12
N LEU A 244 4.63 -10.63 0.43
CA LEU A 244 4.16 -9.28 0.11
C LEU A 244 5.00 -8.21 0.84
N LEU A 245 5.26 -8.38 2.13
CA LEU A 245 6.08 -7.44 2.88
C LEU A 245 7.50 -7.36 2.34
N ARG A 246 8.12 -8.48 1.94
CA ARG A 246 9.43 -8.49 1.26
C ARG A 246 9.41 -7.76 -0.08
N LEU A 247 8.31 -7.86 -0.83
CA LEU A 247 8.16 -7.13 -2.09
C LEU A 247 8.01 -5.62 -1.85
N LEU A 248 7.15 -5.24 -0.91
CA LEU A 248 6.76 -3.86 -0.65
C LEU A 248 7.81 -3.07 0.14
N VAL A 249 8.52 -3.74 1.04
CA VAL A 249 9.59 -3.17 1.87
C VAL A 249 10.77 -4.15 1.88
N PRO A 250 11.65 -4.10 0.87
CA PRO A 250 12.70 -5.11 0.70
C PRO A 250 13.70 -5.18 1.85
N HIS A 251 13.89 -4.10 2.61
CA HIS A 251 14.89 -4.01 3.65
C HIS A 251 14.38 -4.59 4.98
N ASP A 252 14.95 -5.70 5.42
CA ASP A 252 14.51 -6.46 6.61
C ASP A 252 14.39 -5.61 7.87
N VAL A 253 15.39 -4.78 8.14
CA VAL A 253 15.41 -3.89 9.32
C VAL A 253 14.30 -2.84 9.23
N ALA A 254 14.07 -2.27 8.04
CA ALA A 254 12.98 -1.31 7.83
C ALA A 254 11.61 -1.96 8.06
N ARG A 255 11.42 -3.20 7.62
CA ARG A 255 10.20 -3.97 7.89
C ARG A 255 9.97 -4.19 9.37
N LEU A 256 11.00 -4.64 10.09
CA LEU A 256 10.91 -4.92 11.53
C LEU A 256 10.51 -3.65 12.31
N ARG A 257 11.10 -2.50 11.96
CA ARG A 257 10.76 -1.20 12.56
C ARG A 257 9.34 -0.77 12.21
N LEU A 258 8.94 -0.88 10.94
CA LEU A 258 7.59 -0.56 10.50
C LEU A 258 6.53 -1.42 11.21
N ALA A 259 6.78 -2.73 11.38
CA ALA A 259 5.89 -3.61 12.11
C ALA A 259 5.76 -3.21 13.60
N HIS A 260 6.87 -2.77 14.20
CA HIS A 260 6.89 -2.27 15.58
C HIS A 260 6.13 -0.94 15.74
N TYR A 261 6.25 -0.02 14.78
CA TYR A 261 5.56 1.28 14.81
C TYR A 261 4.14 1.24 14.26
N ALA A 262 3.75 0.18 13.55
CA ALA A 262 2.43 0.07 12.93
C ALA A 262 1.30 0.32 13.93
N PRO A 263 1.30 -0.14 15.19
CA PRO A 263 0.19 0.14 16.11
C PRO A 263 0.01 1.63 16.48
N ALA A 264 1.02 2.49 16.27
CA ALA A 264 0.95 3.90 16.64
C ALA A 264 -0.14 4.66 15.83
N LEU A 265 -0.97 5.39 16.56
CA LEU A 265 -2.08 6.18 16.01
C LEU A 265 -1.68 7.61 15.63
N ASP A 266 -0.46 8.03 15.97
CA ASP A 266 0.12 9.31 15.56
C ASP A 266 1.66 9.24 15.61
N ASP A 267 2.31 10.31 15.15
CA ASP A 267 3.77 10.42 15.15
C ASP A 267 4.35 10.40 16.58
N THR A 268 3.64 10.94 17.58
CA THR A 268 4.08 10.99 18.98
C THR A 268 4.15 9.59 19.57
N ALA A 269 3.15 8.75 19.32
CA ALA A 269 3.14 7.35 19.71
C ALA A 269 4.27 6.54 19.06
N ALA A 270 4.57 6.80 17.78
CA ALA A 270 5.70 6.15 17.11
C ALA A 270 7.04 6.56 17.76
N HIS A 271 7.20 7.84 18.13
CA HIS A 271 8.37 8.31 18.87
C HIS A 271 8.50 7.66 20.25
N GLN A 272 7.42 7.46 20.99
CA GLN A 272 7.46 6.76 22.27
C GLN A 272 7.88 5.29 22.13
N LEU A 273 7.37 4.60 21.10
CA LEU A 273 7.79 3.22 20.80
C LEU A 273 9.28 3.12 20.44
N SER A 274 9.85 4.17 19.85
CA SER A 274 11.25 4.19 19.42
C SER A 274 12.25 4.17 20.59
N VAL A 275 11.82 4.55 21.81
CA VAL A 275 12.65 4.51 23.02
C VAL A 275 13.06 3.08 23.39
N HIS A 276 12.20 2.10 23.11
CA HIS A 276 12.40 0.71 23.52
C HIS A 276 12.99 -0.20 22.43
N TYR A 277 13.12 0.31 21.19
CA TYR A 277 13.59 -0.38 19.97
C TYR A 277 12.89 -1.72 19.64
N PRO A 278 12.82 -2.12 18.37
CA PRO A 278 12.39 -3.48 18.05
C PRO A 278 13.46 -4.50 18.52
N PRO A 279 13.07 -5.64 19.10
CA PRO A 279 14.00 -6.73 19.39
C PRO A 279 14.74 -7.18 18.11
N GLY A 280 16.08 -7.20 18.14
CA GLY A 280 16.92 -7.62 17.01
C GLY A 280 17.30 -6.51 16.03
N ASP A 281 16.97 -5.26 16.34
CA ASP A 281 17.39 -4.09 15.55
C ASP A 281 18.84 -3.69 15.88
N PRO A 282 19.80 -3.74 14.92
CA PRO A 282 21.22 -3.48 15.19
C PRO A 282 21.56 -1.99 15.40
N GLY A 283 20.61 -1.06 15.28
CA GLY A 283 20.89 0.35 15.50
C GLY A 283 19.64 1.21 15.61
N GLY A 284 19.66 2.19 16.53
CA GLY A 284 18.56 3.11 16.75
C GLY A 284 18.40 4.09 15.60
N VAL A 285 17.58 3.72 14.62
CA VAL A 285 17.18 4.65 13.56
C VAL A 285 15.98 5.45 14.02
N PRO A 286 16.03 6.80 13.91
CA PRO A 286 14.91 7.65 14.28
C PRO A 286 13.66 7.32 13.48
N VAL A 287 12.50 7.47 14.11
CA VAL A 287 11.17 7.48 13.47
C VAL A 287 11.16 8.32 12.17
N GLN A 288 11.98 9.37 12.10
CA GLN A 288 12.12 10.24 10.93
C GLN A 288 12.63 9.53 9.66
N GLU A 289 13.52 8.54 9.76
CA GLU A 289 13.94 7.76 8.60
C GLU A 289 12.80 6.87 8.11
N THR A 290 12.05 6.24 9.03
CA THR A 290 10.85 5.48 8.68
C THR A 290 9.79 6.36 8.04
N LYS A 291 9.59 7.59 8.51
CA LYS A 291 8.70 8.58 7.84
C LYS A 291 9.21 8.95 6.46
N THR A 292 10.52 9.01 6.26
CA THR A 292 11.12 9.32 4.96
C THR A 292 10.92 8.16 3.99
N LEU A 293 11.08 6.92 4.45
CA LEU A 293 10.73 5.72 3.69
C LEU A 293 9.25 5.72 3.29
N LEU A 294 8.33 5.90 4.24
CA LEU A 294 6.89 5.93 3.98
C LEU A 294 6.51 6.98 2.93
N ARG A 295 7.13 8.16 3.00
CA ARG A 295 6.92 9.26 2.05
C ARG A 295 7.50 8.96 0.67
N ASN A 296 8.73 8.46 0.60
CA ASN A 296 9.43 8.18 -0.65
C ASN A 296 8.73 7.07 -1.44
N ASP A 297 8.20 6.08 -0.74
CA ASP A 297 7.49 4.94 -1.34
C ASP A 297 5.99 5.24 -1.55
N CYS A 298 5.57 6.50 -1.34
CA CYS A 298 4.20 6.98 -1.54
C CYS A 298 3.14 6.19 -0.75
N TRP A 299 3.48 5.72 0.46
CA TRP A 299 2.50 5.17 1.39
C TRP A 299 1.67 6.31 1.97
N GLY A 300 0.49 6.54 1.37
CA GLY A 300 -0.41 7.65 1.70
C GLY A 300 -0.84 7.66 3.16
N ARG A 301 -1.22 8.84 3.66
CA ARG A 301 -1.91 8.98 4.95
C ARG A 301 -3.41 8.93 4.71
N HIS A 302 -4.09 7.96 5.29
CA HIS A 302 -5.54 7.96 5.41
C HIS A 302 -5.90 8.50 6.79
N PRO A 303 -6.50 9.71 6.90
CA PRO A 303 -6.91 10.24 8.19
C PRO A 303 -7.98 9.32 8.81
N TRP A 304 -7.97 9.22 10.14
CA TRP A 304 -9.02 8.52 10.89
C TRP A 304 -9.88 9.56 11.60
N PRO A 305 -11.19 9.32 11.79
CA PRO A 305 -12.06 10.31 12.41
C PRO A 305 -11.52 10.79 13.77
N GLY A 306 -11.43 12.13 13.94
CA GLY A 306 -10.94 12.75 15.16
C GLY A 306 -9.42 12.66 15.39
N THR A 307 -8.61 12.26 14.38
CA THR A 307 -7.14 12.24 14.45
C THR A 307 -6.50 12.56 13.08
N GLU A 308 -5.21 12.88 13.07
CA GLU A 308 -4.41 13.00 11.83
C GLU A 308 -4.18 11.64 11.11
N GLY A 309 -4.68 10.54 11.68
CA GLY A 309 -4.49 9.19 11.19
C GLY A 309 -3.21 8.50 11.70
N PRO A 310 -3.14 7.17 11.57
CA PRO A 310 -2.06 6.38 12.12
C PRO A 310 -0.70 6.67 11.48
N PHE A 311 0.37 6.33 12.21
CA PHE A 311 1.75 6.51 11.74
C PHE A 311 2.00 5.82 10.38
N VAL A 312 1.55 4.56 10.25
CA VAL A 312 1.40 3.89 8.95
C VAL A 312 -0.03 4.09 8.48
N GLY A 313 -0.20 5.05 7.57
CA GLY A 313 -1.50 5.51 7.09
C GLY A 313 -2.13 4.67 5.98
N ASP A 314 -1.34 3.93 5.20
CA ASP A 314 -1.85 3.07 4.14
C ASP A 314 -2.55 1.84 4.74
N PRO A 315 -3.85 1.61 4.47
CA PRO A 315 -4.60 0.52 5.10
C PRO A 315 -4.04 -0.88 4.78
N THR A 316 -3.59 -1.10 3.54
CA THR A 316 -3.02 -2.38 3.09
C THR A 316 -1.70 -2.67 3.81
N LEU A 317 -0.76 -1.72 3.77
CA LEU A 317 0.54 -1.88 4.42
C LEU A 317 0.37 -2.02 5.93
N ARG A 318 -0.51 -1.21 6.55
CA ARG A 318 -0.84 -1.33 7.97
C ARG A 318 -1.37 -2.72 8.32
N ALA A 319 -2.32 -3.25 7.54
CA ALA A 319 -2.88 -4.57 7.78
C ALA A 319 -1.81 -5.68 7.71
N LEU A 320 -0.92 -5.61 6.71
CA LEU A 320 0.20 -6.56 6.57
C LEU A 320 1.18 -6.46 7.75
N LEU A 321 1.57 -5.25 8.16
CA LEU A 321 2.52 -5.02 9.25
C LEU A 321 1.96 -5.41 10.63
N VAL A 322 0.68 -5.10 10.89
CA VAL A 322 -0.01 -5.51 12.11
C VAL A 322 -0.16 -7.04 12.15
N HIS A 323 -0.45 -7.67 11.01
CA HIS A 323 -0.49 -9.13 10.91
C HIS A 323 0.89 -9.76 11.18
N ASP A 324 1.96 -9.24 10.60
CA ASP A 324 3.35 -9.68 10.89
C ASP A 324 3.69 -9.51 12.38
N LEU A 325 3.33 -8.39 12.99
CA LEU A 325 3.48 -8.19 14.44
C LEU A 325 2.70 -9.23 15.25
N ARG A 326 1.46 -9.52 14.86
CA ARG A 326 0.59 -10.52 15.50
C ARG A 326 1.21 -11.91 15.43
N ILE A 327 1.70 -12.33 14.26
CA ILE A 327 2.36 -13.63 14.06
C ILE A 327 3.65 -13.73 14.89
N ARG A 328 4.49 -12.69 14.91
CA ARG A 328 5.70 -12.67 15.75
C ARG A 328 5.36 -12.71 17.24
N ALA A 329 4.31 -12.01 17.67
CA ALA A 329 3.90 -12.01 19.06
C ALA A 329 3.39 -13.38 19.53
N ARG A 330 2.81 -14.20 18.64
CA ARG A 330 2.41 -15.60 18.96
C ARG A 330 3.59 -16.46 19.40
N GLN A 331 4.82 -16.13 18.98
CA GLN A 331 6.02 -16.87 19.36
C GLN A 331 6.44 -16.62 20.82
N THR A 332 5.89 -15.59 21.47
CA THR A 332 6.13 -15.29 22.89
C THR A 332 4.97 -15.79 23.76
N PRO A 333 5.24 -16.38 24.93
CA PRO A 333 4.18 -16.80 25.86
C PRO A 333 3.24 -15.63 26.18
N GLY A 334 1.93 -15.87 26.17
CA GLY A 334 0.92 -14.85 26.49
C GLY A 334 0.89 -13.64 25.54
N ALA A 335 1.56 -13.72 24.37
CA ALA A 335 1.71 -12.61 23.45
C ALA A 335 2.30 -11.34 24.10
N GLU A 336 3.25 -11.49 25.03
CA GLU A 336 3.83 -10.39 25.81
C GLU A 336 4.35 -9.24 24.93
N ARG A 337 4.94 -9.52 23.76
CA ARG A 337 5.37 -8.45 22.83
C ARG A 337 4.21 -7.56 22.38
N TRP A 338 3.08 -8.15 22.03
CA TRP A 338 1.87 -7.41 21.63
C TRP A 338 1.33 -6.59 22.80
N LYS A 339 1.17 -7.25 23.94
CA LYS A 339 0.66 -6.64 25.16
C LYS A 339 1.49 -5.44 25.60
N ASN A 340 2.83 -5.57 25.61
CA ASN A 340 3.73 -4.49 26.03
C ASN A 340 3.68 -3.28 25.10
N ILE A 341 3.63 -3.48 23.77
CA ILE A 341 3.45 -2.38 22.82
C ILE A 341 2.15 -1.64 23.09
N HIS A 342 1.04 -2.37 23.20
CA HIS A 342 -0.27 -1.74 23.41
C HIS A 342 -0.41 -1.13 24.80
N LEU A 343 0.21 -1.68 25.85
CA LEU A 343 0.23 -1.06 27.17
C LEU A 343 1.04 0.24 27.21
N LEU A 344 2.19 0.28 26.52
CA LEU A 344 3.00 1.49 26.39
C LEU A 344 2.26 2.58 25.61
N LEU A 345 1.62 2.22 24.51
CA LEU A 345 0.79 3.16 23.76
C LEU A 345 -0.44 3.60 24.56
N ARG A 346 -1.08 2.69 25.29
CA ARG A 346 -2.19 3.00 26.18
C ARG A 346 -1.77 4.00 27.27
N SER A 347 -0.60 3.83 27.88
CA SER A 347 -0.13 4.72 28.96
C SER A 347 0.17 6.13 28.47
N LEU A 348 0.61 6.29 27.21
CA LEU A 348 0.82 7.60 26.58
C LEU A 348 -0.47 8.44 26.54
N TYR A 349 -1.62 7.79 26.36
CA TYR A 349 -2.93 8.43 26.30
C TYR A 349 -3.71 8.33 27.62
N ALA A 350 -3.05 7.95 28.72
CA ALA A 350 -3.70 7.87 30.02
C ALA A 350 -4.24 9.24 30.43
N PRO A 351 -5.45 9.30 31.04
CA PRO A 351 -6.03 10.56 31.46
C PRO A 351 -5.12 11.26 32.47
N ASP A 352 -4.88 12.56 32.29
CA ASP A 352 -4.09 13.34 33.22
C ASP A 352 -4.83 13.44 34.57
N THR A 353 -4.26 12.84 35.61
CA THR A 353 -4.87 12.75 36.94
C THR A 353 -4.77 14.06 37.73
N ARG A 354 -4.18 15.11 37.15
CA ARG A 354 -3.90 16.39 37.82
C ARG A 354 -4.83 17.56 37.44
N GLY A 355 -5.72 17.39 36.46
CA GLY A 355 -6.66 18.43 36.02
C GLY A 355 -8.09 18.22 36.54
N THR A 356 -8.86 19.30 36.69
CA THR A 356 -10.28 19.28 37.09
C THR A 356 -11.22 18.59 36.07
N ALA A 357 -10.70 18.21 34.89
CA ALA A 357 -11.32 17.33 33.90
C ALA A 357 -10.89 15.85 34.05
N ALA A 358 -10.51 15.43 35.25
CA ALA A 358 -10.24 14.04 35.60
C ALA A 358 -11.52 13.20 35.41
N GLY A 359 -11.71 12.54 34.26
CA GLY A 359 -12.87 11.67 34.12
C GLY A 359 -13.04 10.87 32.82
N LEU A 360 -12.64 11.41 31.67
CA LEU A 360 -12.86 10.76 30.37
C LEU A 360 -11.55 10.24 29.77
N HIS A 361 -11.47 8.92 29.57
CA HIS A 361 -10.36 8.30 28.85
C HIS A 361 -10.29 8.81 27.41
N ASP A 362 -9.09 9.16 26.91
CA ASP A 362 -8.85 9.46 25.49
C ASP A 362 -9.34 8.29 24.58
N VAL A 363 -9.85 8.57 23.38
CA VAL A 363 -10.31 7.52 22.46
C VAL A 363 -9.19 6.58 22.05
N ARG A 364 -7.95 7.09 21.94
CA ARG A 364 -6.75 6.31 21.62
C ARG A 364 -6.35 5.40 22.78
N TYR A 365 -6.59 5.83 24.03
CA TYR A 365 -6.48 4.94 25.20
C TYR A 365 -7.42 3.74 25.07
N LEU A 366 -8.69 3.99 24.72
CA LEU A 366 -9.70 2.93 24.56
C LEU A 366 -9.40 2.01 23.37
N HIS A 367 -8.88 2.54 22.26
CA HIS A 367 -8.41 1.73 21.13
C HIS A 367 -7.34 0.72 21.56
N HIS A 368 -6.32 1.16 22.30
CA HIS A 368 -5.28 0.25 22.78
C HIS A 368 -5.77 -0.68 23.90
N SER A 369 -6.74 -0.27 24.72
CA SER A 369 -7.44 -1.17 25.66
C SER A 369 -8.16 -2.30 24.94
N LEU A 370 -8.87 -2.00 23.85
CA LEU A 370 -9.58 -3.02 23.08
C LEU A 370 -8.60 -3.99 22.41
N ALA A 371 -7.48 -3.49 21.89
CA ALA A 371 -6.43 -4.32 21.29
C ALA A 371 -5.79 -5.33 22.27
N ILE A 372 -5.90 -5.11 23.58
CA ILE A 372 -5.48 -6.06 24.63
C ILE A 372 -6.66 -6.76 25.33
N VAL A 373 -7.85 -6.74 24.71
CA VAL A 373 -9.08 -7.40 25.18
C VAL A 373 -9.61 -6.86 26.52
N ASP A 374 -9.27 -5.63 26.88
CA ASP A 374 -9.83 -4.94 28.05
C ASP A 374 -11.19 -4.32 27.71
N THR A 375 -12.11 -5.18 27.28
CA THR A 375 -13.44 -4.79 26.74
C THR A 375 -14.30 -4.09 27.79
N ASP A 376 -14.20 -4.49 29.06
CA ASP A 376 -14.99 -3.89 30.14
C ASP A 376 -14.61 -2.43 30.39
N VAL A 377 -13.31 -2.08 30.33
CA VAL A 377 -12.87 -0.67 30.42
C VAL A 377 -13.43 0.14 29.25
N VAL A 378 -13.41 -0.43 28.05
CA VAL A 378 -13.91 0.23 26.83
C VAL A 378 -15.42 0.48 26.93
N VAL A 379 -16.19 -0.54 27.29
CA VAL A 379 -17.66 -0.44 27.40
C VAL A 379 -18.04 0.56 28.47
N ARG A 380 -17.42 0.52 29.66
CA ARG A 380 -17.71 1.50 30.72
C ARG A 380 -17.40 2.93 30.29
N ALA A 381 -16.28 3.15 29.62
CA ALA A 381 -15.88 4.48 29.16
C ALA A 381 -16.80 4.99 28.05
N LEU A 382 -17.19 4.14 27.10
CA LEU A 382 -18.16 4.51 26.05
C LEU A 382 -19.56 4.72 26.60
N HIS A 383 -19.99 3.93 27.59
CA HIS A 383 -21.26 4.15 28.27
C HIS A 383 -21.29 5.50 29.00
N ARG A 384 -20.22 5.85 29.71
CA ARG A 384 -20.08 7.18 30.32
C ARG A 384 -20.11 8.30 29.28
N ARG A 385 -19.35 8.15 28.19
CA ARG A 385 -19.33 9.11 27.06
C ARG A 385 -20.71 9.29 26.43
N PHE A 386 -21.54 8.25 26.39
CA PHE A 386 -22.90 8.35 25.85
C PHE A 386 -23.77 9.34 26.64
N ALA A 387 -23.56 9.46 27.95
CA ALA A 387 -24.26 10.42 28.80
C ALA A 387 -23.67 11.84 28.73
N GLU A 388 -22.39 11.98 28.36
CA GLU A 388 -21.63 13.24 28.48
C GLU A 388 -21.30 13.92 27.13
N GLN A 389 -21.35 13.21 26.00
CA GLN A 389 -20.96 13.69 24.66
C GLN A 389 -22.14 13.72 23.68
N ASP A 390 -22.04 14.53 22.62
CA ASP A 390 -23.00 14.48 21.52
C ASP A 390 -22.88 13.17 20.70
N ALA A 391 -23.96 12.81 20.02
CA ALA A 391 -24.04 11.54 19.27
C ALA A 391 -22.99 11.42 18.16
N SER A 392 -22.65 12.52 17.48
CA SER A 392 -21.70 12.49 16.37
C SER A 392 -20.27 12.24 16.86
N THR A 393 -19.87 12.93 17.94
CA THR A 393 -18.60 12.68 18.64
C THR A 393 -18.55 11.27 19.23
N TRP A 394 -19.66 10.79 19.78
CA TRP A 394 -19.74 9.43 20.33
C TRP A 394 -19.55 8.35 19.25
N LEU A 395 -20.21 8.50 18.09
CA LEU A 395 -20.05 7.59 16.96
C LEU A 395 -18.64 7.64 16.38
N ALA A 396 -18.02 8.81 16.31
CA ALA A 396 -16.61 8.95 15.92
C ALA A 396 -15.68 8.22 16.88
N ALA A 397 -15.92 8.33 18.20
CA ALA A 397 -15.16 7.60 19.20
C ALA A 397 -15.34 6.08 19.07
N LEU A 398 -16.58 5.59 18.92
CA LEU A 398 -16.85 4.16 18.68
C LEU A 398 -16.12 3.65 17.44
N ASN A 399 -16.17 4.42 16.35
CA ASN A 399 -15.56 4.05 15.07
C ASN A 399 -14.03 3.93 15.20
N LEU A 400 -13.36 4.89 15.84
CA LEU A 400 -11.91 4.81 16.07
C LEU A 400 -11.55 3.65 17.00
N VAL A 401 -12.32 3.42 18.06
CA VAL A 401 -12.08 2.36 19.04
C VAL A 401 -12.23 0.98 18.41
N CYS A 402 -13.32 0.75 17.66
CA CYS A 402 -13.56 -0.53 16.98
C CYS A 402 -12.62 -0.78 15.79
N GLY A 403 -11.86 0.22 15.34
CA GLY A 403 -10.71 0.04 14.43
C GLY A 403 -9.48 -0.60 15.10
N ALA A 404 -9.55 -0.96 16.39
CA ALA A 404 -8.46 -1.61 17.11
C ALA A 404 -8.03 -2.93 16.46
N PRO A 405 -6.70 -3.18 16.33
CA PRO A 405 -6.23 -4.41 15.75
C PRO A 405 -6.55 -5.60 16.67
N HIS A 406 -6.84 -6.75 16.06
CA HIS A 406 -7.22 -7.94 16.83
C HIS A 406 -5.97 -8.66 17.36
N PRO A 407 -5.99 -9.08 18.63
CA PRO A 407 -4.83 -9.69 19.26
C PRO A 407 -4.52 -11.08 18.70
N PRO A 408 -3.31 -11.59 18.99
CA PRO A 408 -2.99 -13.01 18.88
C PRO A 408 -3.94 -13.89 19.72
N GLU A 409 -4.27 -15.09 19.24
CA GLU A 409 -5.15 -16.05 19.93
C GLU A 409 -4.59 -16.51 21.29
N ASN A 410 -3.27 -16.48 21.46
CA ASN A 410 -2.60 -16.86 22.70
C ASN A 410 -2.51 -15.71 23.73
N LEU A 411 -3.10 -14.53 23.45
CA LEU A 411 -3.25 -13.48 24.45
C LEU A 411 -4.36 -13.87 25.43
N ALA A 412 -4.01 -13.98 26.70
CA ALA A 412 -5.01 -14.28 27.74
C ALA A 412 -6.00 -13.13 27.89
N THR A 413 -7.30 -13.45 27.96
CA THR A 413 -8.33 -12.50 28.35
C THR A 413 -8.04 -12.02 29.78
N PRO A 414 -8.08 -10.71 30.06
CA PRO A 414 -7.91 -10.20 31.42
C PRO A 414 -8.88 -10.89 32.37
N THR A 415 -8.41 -11.22 33.58
CA THR A 415 -9.30 -11.72 34.62
C THR A 415 -10.33 -10.64 34.93
N VAL A 416 -11.61 -10.93 34.66
CA VAL A 416 -12.72 -10.02 34.91
C VAL A 416 -12.87 -9.87 36.43
N VAL A 417 -12.35 -8.78 36.98
CA VAL A 417 -12.78 -8.32 38.30
C VAL A 417 -14.09 -7.59 38.08
N PRO A 418 -15.21 -8.02 38.69
CA PRO A 418 -16.50 -7.34 38.52
C PRO A 418 -16.40 -5.93 39.12
N VAL A 419 -16.17 -4.95 38.25
CA VAL A 419 -16.18 -3.54 38.60
C VAL A 419 -17.50 -2.97 38.10
N THR A 420 -18.33 -2.52 39.03
CA THR A 420 -19.62 -1.88 38.75
C THR A 420 -19.39 -0.64 37.87
N CYS A 421 -20.17 -0.51 36.79
CA CYS A 421 -20.09 0.67 35.95
C CYS A 421 -20.70 1.87 36.69
N PRO A 422 -19.94 2.96 36.94
CA PRO A 422 -20.44 4.10 37.70
C PRO A 422 -21.54 4.89 36.96
N ALA A 423 -21.65 4.71 35.65
CA ALA A 423 -22.67 5.34 34.81
C ALA A 423 -23.99 4.54 34.74
N CYS A 424 -24.02 3.30 35.25
CA CYS A 424 -25.26 2.53 35.27
C CYS A 424 -26.19 3.05 36.37
N ALA A 425 -27.38 3.50 35.99
CA ALA A 425 -28.40 3.92 36.95
C ALA A 425 -29.10 2.74 37.64
N VAL A 426 -29.10 1.56 37.00
CA VAL A 426 -29.72 0.32 37.47
C VAL A 426 -28.83 -0.89 37.16
N GLU A 427 -29.01 -1.98 37.90
CA GLU A 427 -28.47 -3.29 37.49
C GLU A 427 -29.08 -3.68 36.14
N ASN A 428 -28.24 -4.16 35.20
CA ASN A 428 -28.63 -4.51 33.82
C ASN A 428 -29.15 -3.32 32.97
N ASP A 429 -28.47 -2.18 33.06
CA ASP A 429 -28.73 -1.03 32.19
C ASP A 429 -28.75 -1.43 30.67
N PRO A 430 -29.87 -1.22 29.96
CA PRO A 430 -30.00 -1.62 28.57
C PRO A 430 -29.06 -0.84 27.64
N VAL A 431 -28.69 0.40 27.98
CA VAL A 431 -27.73 1.19 27.20
C VAL A 431 -26.35 0.59 27.35
N HIS A 432 -25.94 0.23 28.57
CA HIS A 432 -24.65 -0.43 28.81
C HIS A 432 -24.53 -1.74 28.00
N GLN A 433 -25.59 -2.58 28.05
CA GLN A 433 -25.60 -3.83 27.31
C GLN A 433 -25.58 -3.60 25.79
N ALA A 434 -26.29 -2.58 25.30
CA ALA A 434 -26.26 -2.20 23.90
C ALA A 434 -24.87 -1.74 23.45
N VAL A 435 -24.19 -0.90 24.25
CA VAL A 435 -22.80 -0.50 23.99
C VAL A 435 -21.88 -1.71 23.95
N LYS A 436 -22.01 -2.65 24.90
CA LYS A 436 -21.20 -3.88 24.92
C LYS A 436 -21.35 -4.71 23.66
N LEU A 437 -22.59 -5.03 23.29
CA LEU A 437 -22.87 -5.85 22.11
C LEU A 437 -22.48 -5.13 20.82
N LEU A 438 -22.64 -3.81 20.78
CA LEU A 438 -22.23 -2.98 19.64
C LEU A 438 -20.71 -2.98 19.47
N VAL A 439 -19.94 -2.75 20.55
CA VAL A 439 -18.47 -2.80 20.52
C VAL A 439 -17.99 -4.16 20.03
N LEU A 440 -18.50 -5.26 20.59
CA LEU A 440 -18.07 -6.62 20.21
C LEU A 440 -18.43 -6.95 18.76
N SER A 441 -19.65 -6.64 18.33
CA SER A 441 -20.11 -6.97 16.97
C SER A 441 -19.40 -6.12 15.92
N LEU A 442 -19.22 -4.82 16.18
CA LEU A 442 -18.54 -3.91 15.26
C LEU A 442 -17.04 -4.17 15.21
N TRP A 443 -16.39 -4.46 16.35
CA TRP A 443 -14.96 -4.77 16.37
C TRP A 443 -14.65 -6.00 15.54
N GLU A 444 -15.39 -7.10 15.73
CA GLU A 444 -15.23 -8.31 14.91
C GLU A 444 -15.45 -8.06 13.42
N GLN A 445 -16.47 -7.25 13.08
CA GLN A 445 -16.74 -6.85 11.70
C GLN A 445 -15.69 -5.89 11.13
N SER A 446 -14.83 -5.30 11.97
CA SER A 446 -13.79 -4.36 11.56
C SER A 446 -12.41 -5.01 11.37
N HIS A 447 -12.34 -6.33 11.49
CA HIS A 447 -11.13 -7.07 11.12
C HIS A 447 -10.89 -6.95 9.59
N PRO A 448 -9.67 -6.57 9.14
CA PRO A 448 -9.39 -6.32 7.71
C PRO A 448 -9.68 -7.51 6.78
N LEU A 449 -9.61 -8.73 7.31
CA LEU A 449 -9.90 -9.98 6.60
C LEU A 449 -11.28 -10.58 6.89
N ALA A 450 -12.13 -9.93 7.70
CA ALA A 450 -13.45 -10.45 8.00
C ALA A 450 -14.43 -10.18 6.84
N PRO A 451 -15.12 -11.20 6.32
CA PRO A 451 -16.28 -10.99 5.48
C PRO A 451 -17.45 -10.40 6.30
N PRO A 452 -18.39 -9.69 5.64
CA PRO A 452 -19.61 -9.25 6.28
C PRO A 452 -20.39 -10.43 6.87
N ASP A 453 -20.69 -10.33 8.15
CA ASP A 453 -21.48 -11.34 8.88
C ASP A 453 -22.88 -10.79 9.11
N PRO A 454 -23.94 -11.47 8.60
CA PRO A 454 -25.31 -10.99 8.72
C PRO A 454 -25.80 -10.93 10.18
N GLU A 455 -25.33 -11.82 11.06
CA GLU A 455 -25.72 -11.83 12.47
C GLU A 455 -25.10 -10.65 13.21
N LYS A 456 -23.79 -10.41 13.00
CA LYS A 456 -23.11 -9.26 13.61
C LYS A 456 -23.65 -7.94 13.07
N THR A 457 -23.92 -7.87 11.77
CA THR A 457 -24.53 -6.69 11.13
C THR A 457 -25.93 -6.42 11.67
N SER A 458 -26.74 -7.47 11.90
CA SER A 458 -28.06 -7.34 12.52
C SER A 458 -27.96 -6.91 13.99
N SER A 459 -26.97 -7.41 14.73
CA SER A 459 -26.66 -6.97 16.09
C SER A 459 -26.31 -5.48 16.12
N VAL A 460 -25.41 -5.00 15.23
CA VAL A 460 -25.07 -3.58 15.10
C VAL A 460 -26.31 -2.72 14.85
N ARG A 461 -27.18 -3.14 13.91
CA ARG A 461 -28.45 -2.46 13.62
C ARG A 461 -29.33 -2.33 14.88
N LEU A 462 -29.52 -3.44 15.58
CA LEU A 462 -30.38 -3.49 16.77
C LEU A 462 -29.85 -2.59 17.87
N GLN A 463 -28.54 -2.66 18.17
CA GLN A 463 -27.97 -1.88 19.26
C GLN A 463 -27.99 -0.37 18.97
N LEU A 464 -27.74 0.05 17.72
CA LEU A 464 -27.87 1.46 17.33
C LEU A 464 -29.31 1.97 17.49
N LEU A 465 -30.31 1.14 17.15
CA LEU A 465 -31.72 1.47 17.38
C LEU A 465 -32.03 1.60 18.88
N THR A 466 -31.50 0.69 19.71
CA THR A 466 -31.63 0.77 21.18
C THR A 466 -31.03 2.06 21.72
N LEU A 467 -29.84 2.47 21.25
CA LEU A 467 -29.24 3.74 21.64
C LEU A 467 -30.09 4.94 21.20
N ALA A 468 -30.65 4.92 19.99
CA ALA A 468 -31.53 5.97 19.50
C ALA A 468 -32.80 6.11 20.36
N GLN A 469 -33.41 4.98 20.76
CA GLN A 469 -34.62 4.97 21.61
C GLN A 469 -34.37 5.46 23.04
N ASN A 470 -33.14 5.33 23.53
CA ASN A 470 -32.73 5.79 24.87
C ASN A 470 -32.00 7.15 24.83
N SER A 471 -32.15 7.91 23.74
CA SER A 471 -31.53 9.21 23.53
C SER A 471 -32.54 10.35 23.53
N ALA A 472 -32.09 11.57 23.85
CA ALA A 472 -32.87 12.79 23.63
C ALA A 472 -33.09 13.06 22.12
N ALA A 473 -34.07 13.89 21.77
CA ALA A 473 -34.54 14.08 20.39
C ALA A 473 -33.47 14.48 19.36
N VAL A 474 -32.46 15.26 19.74
CA VAL A 474 -31.36 15.67 18.84
C VAL A 474 -30.37 14.51 18.60
N PRO A 475 -29.74 13.92 19.63
CA PRO A 475 -28.93 12.69 19.50
C PRO A 475 -29.66 11.52 18.82
N GLN A 476 -30.96 11.36 19.08
CA GLN A 476 -31.79 10.29 18.51
C GLN A 476 -31.76 10.28 16.98
N ARG A 477 -31.80 11.46 16.33
CA ARG A 477 -31.77 11.55 14.85
C ARG A 477 -30.46 11.02 14.27
N VAL A 478 -29.34 11.34 14.92
CA VAL A 478 -28.00 10.90 14.49
C VAL A 478 -27.85 9.38 14.68
N PHE A 479 -28.26 8.85 15.82
CA PHE A 479 -28.23 7.39 16.04
C PHE A 479 -29.18 6.64 15.11
N PHE A 480 -30.35 7.20 14.81
CA PHE A 480 -31.29 6.61 13.85
C PHE A 480 -30.70 6.59 12.43
N GLN A 481 -30.03 7.66 12.01
CA GLN A 481 -29.32 7.68 10.73
C GLN A 481 -28.22 6.62 10.68
N ALA A 482 -27.41 6.50 11.73
CA ALA A 482 -26.40 5.45 11.85
C ALA A 482 -27.00 4.03 11.79
N HIS A 483 -28.14 3.83 12.44
CA HIS A 483 -28.89 2.56 12.44
C HIS A 483 -29.28 2.12 11.02
N GLU A 484 -29.61 3.05 10.13
CA GLU A 484 -30.00 2.77 8.75
C GLU A 484 -28.80 2.59 7.81
N GLU A 485 -27.77 3.43 7.95
CA GLU A 485 -26.63 3.49 7.05
C GLU A 485 -25.53 2.45 7.37
N TRP A 486 -25.11 2.33 8.64
CA TRP A 486 -23.96 1.50 9.00
C TRP A 486 -24.12 0.02 8.61
N PRO A 487 -25.28 -0.63 8.83
CA PRO A 487 -25.46 -2.02 8.39
C PRO A 487 -25.33 -2.19 6.86
N GLN A 488 -25.75 -1.21 6.07
CA GLN A 488 -25.61 -1.25 4.61
C GLN A 488 -24.15 -1.10 4.19
N LEU A 489 -23.42 -0.21 4.87
CA LEU A 489 -22.00 0.03 4.66
C LEU A 489 -21.15 -1.19 5.04
N LEU A 490 -21.45 -1.84 6.17
CA LEU A 490 -20.81 -3.10 6.58
C LEU A 490 -21.03 -4.21 5.55
N ASN A 491 -22.25 -4.36 5.04
CA ASN A 491 -22.55 -5.29 3.94
C ASN A 491 -21.81 -4.95 2.62
N ARG A 492 -21.44 -3.67 2.44
CA ARG A 492 -20.60 -3.17 1.35
C ARG A 492 -19.11 -3.15 1.71
N TRP A 493 -18.70 -3.86 2.76
CA TRP A 493 -17.31 -4.02 3.20
C TRP A 493 -16.62 -2.75 3.69
N VAL A 494 -17.38 -1.71 4.04
CA VAL A 494 -16.87 -0.53 4.74
C VAL A 494 -16.87 -0.85 6.23
N GLN A 495 -15.71 -0.76 6.87
CA GLN A 495 -15.48 -1.17 8.24
C GLN A 495 -14.99 0.00 9.09
N ALA A 496 -15.00 -0.15 10.41
CA ALA A 496 -14.33 0.84 11.26
C ALA A 496 -12.81 0.82 10.99
N PRO A 497 -12.12 1.98 10.96
CA PRO A 497 -12.58 3.32 11.32
C PRO A 497 -13.13 4.16 10.15
N ASP A 498 -13.49 3.57 9.01
CA ASP A 498 -13.89 4.29 7.79
C ASP A 498 -15.41 4.57 7.69
N LEU A 499 -16.18 4.17 8.71
CA LEU A 499 -17.62 4.47 8.78
C LEU A 499 -17.87 5.98 8.91
N PRO A 500 -19.00 6.50 8.42
CA PRO A 500 -19.31 7.92 8.47
C PRO A 500 -19.50 8.41 9.90
N THR A 501 -18.96 9.61 10.17
CA THR A 501 -19.19 10.38 11.39
C THR A 501 -20.09 11.57 11.05
N TYR A 502 -21.23 11.68 11.71
CA TYR A 502 -22.31 12.59 11.32
C TYR A 502 -22.09 14.04 11.83
N GLY A 503 -20.86 14.56 11.72
CA GLY A 503 -20.47 15.82 12.35
C GLY A 503 -19.25 16.54 11.76
N GLU A 504 -18.53 15.95 10.80
CA GLU A 504 -17.45 16.66 10.09
C GLU A 504 -17.78 16.81 8.60
N PRO A 505 -17.67 18.02 8.01
CA PRO A 505 -17.60 18.13 6.56
C PRO A 505 -16.31 17.45 6.10
N ARG A 506 -16.43 16.38 5.31
CA ARG A 506 -15.29 15.82 4.57
C ARG A 506 -14.78 16.90 3.61
N THR A 507 -13.61 17.47 3.90
CA THR A 507 -12.84 18.29 2.96
C THR A 507 -11.99 17.42 2.07
#